data_AF-A0A660NXF3-F1
#
_entry.id   AF-A0A660NXF3-F1
#
_cell.length_a   1.000
_cell.length_b   1.000
_cell.length_c   1.000
_cell.angle_alpha   90.00
_cell.angle_beta   90.00
_cell.angle_gamma   90.00
#
_symmetry.space_group_name_H-M   'P 1'
#
loop_
_entity.id
_entity.type
_entity.pdbx_description
1 polymer ?
#
loop_
_entity_poly.entity_id
_entity_poly.type
_entity_poly.pdbx_seq_one_letter_code
_entity_poly.pdbx_strand_id
1 'polypeptide(L)'
;MKYQFYFSLIGAALSFQLSAQAQTENNTEIIFTGTSVNVKGISNNGRYICGARMYEEAYRFDLKEKKLITIPAADSYSDMAALDVTDDGTLVGKND
;
A
#
# COMPACT_ATOMS: atom_id res chain seq x y z
N MET A 1 -9.45 50.55 -3.33
CA MET A 1 -8.96 49.75 -4.47
C MET A 1 -7.57 49.14 -4.25
N LYS A 2 -6.55 49.86 -3.74
CA LYS A 2 -5.21 49.27 -3.50
C LYS A 2 -5.22 48.04 -2.58
N TYR A 3 -5.96 48.07 -1.47
CA TYR A 3 -6.01 46.95 -0.51
C TYR A 3 -6.62 45.66 -1.06
N GLN A 4 -7.66 45.75 -1.91
CA GLN A 4 -8.28 44.56 -2.52
C GLN A 4 -7.32 43.82 -3.47
N PHE A 5 -6.43 44.56 -4.15
CA PHE A 5 -5.41 43.98 -5.02
C PHE A 5 -4.35 43.20 -4.22
N TYR A 6 -3.97 43.69 -3.03
CA TYR A 6 -3.06 42.97 -2.14
C TYR A 6 -3.71 41.71 -1.55
N PHE A 7 -4.99 41.75 -1.19
CA PHE A 7 -5.70 40.56 -0.70
C PHE A 7 -5.82 39.46 -1.76
N SER A 8 -6.06 39.82 -3.03
CA SER A 8 -6.10 38.82 -4.12
C SER A 8 -4.73 38.19 -4.39
N LEU A 9 -3.65 38.97 -4.30
CA LEU A 9 -2.28 38.47 -4.48
C LEU A 9 -1.88 37.49 -3.36
N ILE A 10 -2.23 37.80 -2.11
CA ILE A 10 -1.94 36.93 -0.96
C ILE A 10 -2.75 35.63 -1.05
N GLY A 11 -4.04 35.72 -1.41
CA GLY A 11 -4.89 34.54 -1.60
C GLY A 11 -4.39 33.61 -2.70
N ALA A 12 -3.96 34.17 -3.83
CA ALA A 12 -3.36 33.40 -4.91
C ALA A 12 -2.08 32.69 -4.45
N ALA A 13 -1.14 33.41 -3.82
CA ALA A 13 0.11 32.83 -3.32
C ALA A 13 -0.13 31.67 -2.33
N LEU A 14 -1.10 31.79 -1.43
CA LEU A 14 -1.44 30.74 -0.47
C LEU A 14 -2.01 29.50 -1.17
N SER A 15 -2.84 29.68 -2.20
CA SER A 15 -3.37 28.56 -2.99
C SER A 15 -2.29 27.80 -3.77
N PHE A 16 -1.28 28.50 -4.31
CA PHE A 16 -0.13 27.89 -4.98
C PHE A 16 0.76 27.10 -4.02
N GLN A 17 0.97 27.61 -2.79
CA GLN A 17 1.75 26.91 -1.77
C GLN A 17 1.06 25.62 -1.30
N LEU A 18 -0.27 25.66 -1.11
CA LEU A 18 -1.07 24.48 -0.74
C LEU A 18 -1.07 23.41 -1.86
N SER A 19 -1.18 23.81 -3.12
CA SER A 19 -1.10 22.87 -4.25
C SER A 19 0.31 22.28 -4.44
N ALA A 20 1.35 23.07 -4.19
CA ALA A 20 2.73 22.61 -4.29
C ALA A 20 3.04 21.60 -3.18
N GLN A 21 2.64 21.87 -1.93
CA GLN A 21 2.85 20.97 -0.79
C GLN A 21 2.11 19.62 -0.97
N ALA A 22 0.97 19.60 -1.65
CA ALA A 22 0.26 18.36 -1.99
C ALA A 22 0.96 17.53 -3.08
N GLN A 23 1.86 18.12 -3.88
CA GLN A 23 2.60 17.42 -4.93
C GLN A 23 3.99 16.92 -4.50
N THR A 24 4.54 17.40 -3.37
CA THR A 24 5.96 17.14 -3.00
C THR A 24 6.25 15.81 -2.29
N GLU A 25 5.30 14.87 -2.18
CA GLU A 25 5.55 13.58 -1.49
C GLU A 25 5.26 12.35 -2.34
N ASN A 26 5.40 12.43 -3.67
CA ASN A 26 5.20 11.29 -4.57
C ASN A 26 6.52 10.67 -5.04
N ASN A 27 7.48 10.50 -4.11
CA ASN A 27 8.66 9.71 -4.42
C ASN A 27 8.24 8.24 -4.47
N THR A 28 8.34 7.62 -5.64
CA THR A 28 8.13 6.18 -5.80
C THR A 28 9.01 5.41 -4.81
N GLU A 29 8.41 4.76 -3.82
CA GLU A 29 9.13 3.89 -2.88
C GLU A 29 9.35 2.52 -3.53
N ILE A 30 10.60 2.07 -3.60
CA ILE A 30 10.94 0.70 -3.98
C ILE A 30 10.94 -0.14 -2.69
N ILE A 31 10.03 -1.11 -2.62
CA ILE A 31 9.88 -1.98 -1.45
C ILE A 31 10.42 -3.38 -1.79
N PHE A 32 11.38 -3.83 -0.98
CA PHE A 32 11.85 -5.22 -1.01
C PHE A 32 11.16 -6.00 0.10
N THR A 33 10.18 -6.82 -0.28
CA THR A 33 9.39 -7.64 0.66
C THR A 33 10.14 -8.88 1.15
N GLY A 34 11.26 -9.24 0.50
CA GLY A 34 12.05 -10.44 0.83
C GLY A 34 11.40 -11.76 0.37
N THR A 35 10.30 -11.71 -0.39
CA THR A 35 9.66 -12.91 -0.96
C THR A 35 10.16 -13.19 -2.38
N SER A 36 10.24 -14.47 -2.74
CA SER A 36 10.59 -14.93 -4.09
C SER A 36 9.39 -15.01 -5.04
N VAL A 37 8.21 -14.61 -4.58
CA VAL A 37 6.96 -14.69 -5.36
C VAL A 37 6.32 -13.34 -5.62
N ASN A 38 5.49 -13.30 -6.66
CA ASN A 38 4.84 -12.07 -7.13
C ASN A 38 3.79 -11.56 -6.14
N VAL A 39 3.75 -10.23 -6.02
CA VAL A 39 2.69 -9.50 -5.32
C VAL A 39 1.35 -9.68 -6.02
N LYS A 40 0.30 -9.88 -5.23
CA LYS A 40 -1.09 -10.04 -5.70
C LYS A 40 -1.98 -8.87 -5.34
N GLY A 41 -1.81 -8.32 -4.13
CA GLY A 41 -2.64 -7.21 -3.65
C GLY A 41 -1.90 -6.31 -2.67
N ILE A 42 -2.43 -5.10 -2.54
CA ILE A 42 -2.05 -4.10 -1.54
C ILE A 42 -3.33 -3.62 -0.84
N SER A 43 -3.31 -3.49 0.47
CA SER A 43 -4.47 -3.00 1.23
C SER A 43 -4.78 -1.54 0.86
N ASN A 44 -6.03 -1.12 1.02
CA ASN A 44 -6.49 0.23 0.64
C ASN A 44 -5.76 1.33 1.45
N ASN A 45 -5.41 1.04 2.70
CA ASN A 45 -4.60 1.93 3.53
C ASN A 45 -3.09 1.90 3.21
N GLY A 46 -2.67 1.11 2.23
CA GLY A 46 -1.27 0.99 1.80
C GLY A 46 -0.35 0.33 2.82
N ARG A 47 -0.88 -0.31 3.88
CA ARG A 47 -0.05 -0.90 4.94
C ARG A 47 0.43 -2.30 4.62
N TYR A 48 -0.37 -3.11 3.93
CA TYR A 48 -0.09 -4.52 3.73
C TYR A 48 0.08 -4.85 2.26
N ILE A 49 1.10 -5.63 1.95
CA ILE A 49 1.30 -6.25 0.64
C ILE A 49 1.11 -7.75 0.82
N CYS A 50 0.41 -8.41 -0.09
CA CYS A 50 0.23 -9.86 -0.04
C CYS A 50 0.57 -10.56 -1.35
N GLY A 51 0.70 -11.88 -1.25
CA GLY A 51 0.75 -12.79 -2.37
C GLY A 51 0.79 -14.23 -1.88
N ALA A 52 0.95 -15.16 -2.82
CA ALA A 52 1.04 -16.57 -2.51
C ALA A 52 1.91 -17.30 -3.52
N ARG A 53 2.63 -18.29 -3.02
CA ARG A 53 3.22 -19.37 -3.81
C ARG A 53 2.24 -20.52 -3.81
N MET A 54 1.64 -20.79 -4.97
CA MET A 54 0.61 -21.82 -5.11
C MET A 54 1.10 -23.14 -4.52
N TYR A 55 0.27 -23.77 -3.68
CA TYR A 55 0.53 -25.04 -2.98
C TYR A 55 1.64 -25.04 -1.91
N GLU A 56 2.26 -23.89 -1.60
CA GLU A 56 3.34 -23.82 -0.59
C GLU A 56 2.98 -22.90 0.57
N GLU A 57 2.80 -21.60 0.28
CA GLU A 57 2.58 -20.60 1.32
C GLU A 57 1.85 -19.36 0.79
N ALA A 58 1.10 -18.72 1.67
CA ALA A 58 0.65 -17.35 1.49
C ALA A 58 1.53 -16.42 2.34
N TYR A 59 1.66 -15.16 1.94
CA TYR A 59 2.41 -14.19 2.71
C TYR A 59 1.70 -12.84 2.81
N ARG A 60 2.02 -12.13 3.89
CA ARG A 60 1.71 -10.72 4.10
C ARG A 60 2.95 -10.00 4.57
N PHE A 61 3.26 -8.88 3.96
CA PHE A 61 4.29 -7.96 4.38
C PHE A 61 3.65 -6.72 5.00
N ASP A 62 3.99 -6.39 6.26
CA ASP A 62 3.60 -5.15 6.91
C ASP A 62 4.63 -4.05 6.59
N LEU A 63 4.21 -3.03 5.85
CA LEU A 63 5.07 -1.90 5.45
C LEU A 63 5.47 -1.00 6.60
N LYS A 64 4.63 -0.90 7.64
CA LYS A 64 4.91 -0.08 8.82
C LYS A 64 5.94 -0.77 9.71
N GLU A 65 5.73 -2.06 9.98
CA GLU A 65 6.62 -2.85 10.83
C GLU A 65 7.81 -3.45 10.07
N LYS A 66 7.84 -3.25 8.73
CA LYS A 66 8.81 -3.83 7.78
C LYS A 66 9.03 -5.33 8.03
N LYS A 67 7.93 -6.06 8.23
CA LYS A 67 7.93 -7.46 8.66
C LYS A 67 7.20 -8.36 7.66
N LEU A 68 7.87 -9.43 7.22
CA LEU A 68 7.26 -10.52 6.47
C LEU A 68 6.62 -11.53 7.42
N ILE A 69 5.40 -11.95 7.09
CA ILE A 69 4.67 -13.02 7.76
C ILE A 69 4.30 -14.04 6.68
N THR A 70 4.71 -15.28 6.86
CA THR A 70 4.34 -16.41 6.00
C THR A 70 3.34 -17.30 6.72
N ILE A 71 2.39 -17.83 5.97
CA ILE A 71 1.34 -18.74 6.44
C ILE A 71 1.47 -19.98 5.56
N PRO A 72 1.98 -21.11 6.09
CA PRO A 72 2.15 -22.33 5.31
C PRO A 72 0.78 -22.91 4.95
N ALA A 73 0.70 -23.59 3.80
CA ALA A 73 -0.45 -24.43 3.47
C ALA A 73 -0.53 -25.59 4.49
N ALA A 74 -1.73 -25.96 4.94
CA ALA A 74 -1.87 -26.95 6.00
C ALA A 74 -1.51 -28.36 5.49
N ASP A 75 -1.87 -28.71 4.24
CA ASP A 75 -1.73 -30.08 3.73
C ASP A 75 -1.30 -30.20 2.24
N SER A 76 -0.49 -29.26 1.72
CA SER A 76 0.06 -29.31 0.33
C SER A 76 -0.97 -29.33 -0.82
N TYR A 77 -2.26 -29.18 -0.52
CA TYR A 77 -3.32 -28.77 -1.44
C TYR A 77 -3.67 -27.30 -1.20
N SER A 78 -4.27 -26.63 -2.18
CA SER A 78 -4.32 -25.17 -2.29
C SER A 78 -5.18 -24.48 -1.20
N ASP A 79 -4.69 -24.42 0.04
CA ASP A 79 -5.46 -23.86 1.16
C ASP A 79 -5.57 -22.33 1.14
N MET A 80 -4.71 -21.63 0.40
CA MET A 80 -4.83 -20.18 0.28
C MET A 80 -4.10 -19.62 -0.94
N ALA A 81 -4.81 -19.46 -2.05
CA ALA A 81 -4.40 -18.50 -3.07
C ALA A 81 -4.73 -17.10 -2.56
N ALA A 82 -3.82 -16.43 -1.85
CA ALA A 82 -4.01 -15.04 -1.46
C ALA A 82 -4.13 -14.17 -2.72
N LEU A 83 -5.31 -13.59 -2.91
CA LEU A 83 -5.65 -12.72 -4.04
C LEU A 83 -5.60 -11.25 -3.64
N ASP A 84 -5.90 -10.95 -2.38
CA ASP A 84 -5.93 -9.60 -1.84
C ASP A 84 -5.71 -9.56 -0.32
N VAL A 85 -5.63 -8.37 0.26
CA VAL A 85 -5.42 -8.15 1.69
C VAL A 85 -6.22 -6.95 2.20
N THR A 86 -6.95 -7.13 3.30
CA THR A 86 -7.74 -6.07 3.94
C THR A 86 -6.87 -5.14 4.79
N ASP A 87 -7.46 -4.03 5.24
CA ASP A 87 -6.76 -2.98 6.01
C ASP A 87 -6.32 -3.40 7.41
N ASP A 88 -6.89 -4.48 7.96
CA ASP A 88 -6.44 -5.15 9.20
C ASP A 88 -5.40 -6.26 8.94
N GLY A 89 -5.07 -6.47 7.66
CA GLY A 89 -4.13 -7.47 7.19
C GLY A 89 -4.72 -8.85 6.92
N THR A 90 -6.02 -9.07 7.12
CA THR A 90 -6.63 -10.37 6.78
C THR A 90 -6.38 -10.68 5.30
N LEU A 91 -5.84 -11.88 5.02
CA LEU A 91 -5.62 -12.33 3.65
C LEU A 91 -6.95 -12.81 3.07
N VAL A 92 -7.28 -12.30 1.89
CA VAL A 92 -8.46 -12.71 1.12
C VAL A 92 -7.98 -13.59 -0.01
N GLY A 93 -8.54 -14.78 -0.11
CA GLY A 93 -8.12 -15.76 -1.08
C GLY A 93 -9.20 -16.77 -1.40
N LYS A 94 -8.86 -17.69 -2.29
CA LYS A 94 -9.65 -18.89 -2.52
C LYS A 94 -8.98 -20.04 -1.80
N ASN A 95 -9.81 -20.81 -1.09
CA ASN A 95 -9.49 -22.17 -0.71
C ASN A 95 -10.05 -23.07 -1.82
N ASP A 96 -9.29 -24.05 -2.27
CA ASP A 96 -9.70 -25.01 -3.32
C ASP A 96 -10.30 -26.27 -2.68
#